data_AF-A0A4P0Y8Y2-F1
#
_entry.id   AF-A0A4P0Y8Y2-F1
#
_cell.length_a   1.000
_cell.length_b   1.000
_cell.length_c   1.000
_cell.angle_alpha   90.00
_cell.angle_beta   90.00
_cell.angle_gamma   90.00
#
_symmetry.space_group_name_H-M   'P 1'
#
loop_
_entity.id
_entity.type
_entity.pdbx_description
1 polymer ?
#
loop_
_entity_poly.entity_id
_entity_poly.type
_entity_poly.pdbx_seq_one_letter_code
_entity_poly.pdbx_strand_id
1 'polypeptide(L)' 'MYAGTQAHAALLKQMLLAARQTVALVDGSKLGRTGVARIGGLGELDCLVTERFVDPLLEKEMTWHNVSLQIA' A
#
# COMPACT_ATOMS: atom_id res chain seq x y z
N MET A 1 -9.92 12.02 16.98
CA MET A 1 -9.22 11.60 15.75
C MET A 1 -9.10 10.08 15.81
N TYR A 2 -9.87 9.35 14.99
CA TYR A 2 -10.07 7.88 15.10
C TYR A 2 -8.97 7.03 14.41
N ALA A 3 -7.75 7.53 14.34
CA ALA A 3 -6.65 6.80 13.71
C ALA A 3 -6.17 5.66 14.63
N GLY A 4 -6.26 4.41 14.16
CA GLY A 4 -5.64 3.24 14.84
C GLY A 4 -6.57 2.29 15.61
N THR A 5 -7.90 2.46 15.58
CA THR A 5 -8.82 1.49 16.20
C THR A 5 -9.08 0.28 15.29
N GLN A 6 -9.42 -0.88 15.86
CA GLN A 6 -9.74 -2.08 15.06
C GLN A 6 -10.94 -1.86 14.12
N ALA A 7 -11.94 -1.08 14.56
CA ALA A 7 -13.09 -0.73 13.73
C ALA A 7 -12.68 0.04 12.46
N HIS A 8 -11.70 0.94 12.58
CA HIS A 8 -11.18 1.70 11.45
C HIS A 8 -10.39 0.79 10.48
N ALA A 9 -9.58 -0.14 11.01
CA ALA A 9 -8.88 -1.12 10.16
C ALA A 9 -9.86 -2.03 9.40
N ALA A 10 -10.93 -2.47 10.05
CA ALA A 10 -11.98 -3.27 9.41
C ALA A 10 -12.71 -2.49 8.30
N LEU A 11 -13.04 -1.22 8.56
CA LEU A 11 -13.64 -0.34 7.55
C LEU A 11 -12.71 -0.16 6.35
N LEU A 12 -11.44 0.18 6.57
CA LEU A 12 -10.45 0.33 5.50
C LEU A 12 -10.32 -0.94 4.66
N LYS A 13 -10.34 -2.11 5.30
CA LYS A 13 -10.32 -3.39 4.59
C LYS A 13 -11.54 -3.60 3.71
N GLN A 14 -12.74 -3.24 4.20
CA GLN A 14 -13.94 -3.31 3.37
C GLN A 14 -13.92 -2.31 2.21
N MET A 15 -13.36 -1.12 2.42
CA MET A 15 -13.18 -0.12 1.37
C MET A 15 -12.21 -0.60 0.29
N LEU A 16 -11.10 -1.23 0.68
CA LEU A 16 -10.14 -1.89 -0.22
C LEU A 16 -10.82 -2.97 -1.07
N LEU A 17 -11.59 -3.86 -0.43
CA LEU A 17 -12.29 -4.94 -1.13
C LEU A 17 -13.39 -4.46 -2.09
N ALA A 18 -14.04 -3.34 -1.78
CA ALA A 18 -15.10 -2.78 -2.60
C ALA A 18 -14.57 -1.85 -3.71
N ALA A 19 -13.30 -1.44 -3.65
CA ALA A 19 -12.71 -0.52 -4.60
C ALA A 19 -12.53 -1.20 -5.97
N ARG A 20 -12.96 -0.51 -7.03
CA ARG A 20 -12.64 -0.90 -8.41
C ARG A 20 -11.16 -0.69 -8.74
N GLN A 21 -10.53 0.25 -8.05
CA GLN A 21 -9.12 0.59 -8.21
C GLN A 21 -8.57 1.11 -6.88
N THR A 22 -7.46 0.54 -6.43
CA THR A 22 -6.77 0.87 -5.19
C THR A 22 -5.43 1.51 -5.50
N VAL A 23 -5.27 2.77 -5.11
CA VAL A 23 -4.03 3.53 -5.28
C VAL A 23 -3.48 3.92 -3.92
N ALA A 24 -2.24 3.53 -3.65
CA ALA A 24 -1.53 3.93 -2.43
C ALA A 24 -0.53 5.05 -2.75
N LEU A 25 -0.69 6.19 -2.08
CA LEU A 25 0.30 7.27 -2.08
C LEU A 25 1.10 7.17 -0.78
N VAL A 26 2.38 6.83 -0.89
CA VAL A 26 3.23 6.54 0.26
C VAL A 26 4.55 7.28 0.10
N ASP A 27 5.00 7.92 1.19
CA ASP A 27 6.36 8.45 1.30
C ASP A 27 7.35 7.27 1.29
N GLY A 28 8.32 7.32 0.40
CA GLY A 28 9.23 6.22 0.10
C GLY A 28 10.03 5.76 1.32
N SER A 29 10.27 6.66 2.29
CA SER A 29 10.92 6.32 3.55
C SER A 29 10.10 5.37 4.44
N LYS A 30 8.81 5.16 4.14
CA LYS A 30 7.90 4.28 4.89
C LYS A 30 7.79 2.88 4.27
N LEU A 31 8.33 2.67 3.08
CA LEU A 31 8.38 1.35 2.43
C LEU A 31 9.38 0.45 3.18
N GLY A 32 9.01 -0.81 3.41
CA GLY A 32 9.81 -1.77 4.16
C GLY A 32 9.82 -1.60 5.69
N ARG A 33 9.19 -0.53 6.23
CA ARG A 33 9.01 -0.37 7.68
C ARG A 33 7.70 -1.02 8.12
N THR A 34 7.76 -1.94 9.08
CA THR A 34 6.55 -2.50 9.70
C THR A 34 5.82 -1.44 10.51
N GLY A 35 4.70 -0.95 9.97
CA GLY A 35 3.73 -0.12 10.69
C GLY A 35 2.83 -0.96 11.60
N VAL A 36 2.25 -0.31 12.63
CA VAL A 36 1.45 -0.97 13.69
C VAL A 36 0.08 -1.49 13.20
N ALA A 37 -0.36 -1.08 12.00
CA ALA A 37 -1.61 -1.55 11.39
C ALA A 37 -1.38 -2.04 9.95
N ARG A 38 -1.61 -3.34 9.72
CA ARG A 38 -1.61 -3.94 8.37
C ARG A 38 -3.05 -4.05 7.89
N ILE A 39 -3.41 -3.24 6.90
CA ILE A 39 -4.76 -3.20 6.32
C ILE A 39 -4.91 -4.04 5.05
N GLY A 40 -3.80 -4.41 4.41
CA GLY A 40 -3.73 -5.25 3.20
C GLY A 40 -2.28 -5.53 2.80
N GLY A 41 -2.09 -6.47 1.88
CA GLY A 41 -0.80 -6.72 1.22
C GLY A 41 -0.51 -5.72 0.10
N LEU A 42 0.76 -5.59 -0.29
CA LEU A 42 1.15 -4.74 -1.43
C LEU A 42 0.54 -5.23 -2.75
N GLY A 43 0.35 -6.54 -2.92
CA GLY A 43 -0.29 -7.10 -4.10
C GLY A 43 -1.80 -6.90 -4.21
N GLU A 44 -2.43 -6.29 -3.20
CA GLU A 44 -3.84 -5.87 -3.26
C GLU A 44 -4.00 -4.47 -3.87
N LEU A 45 -2.90 -3.79 -4.18
CA LEU A 45 -2.88 -2.47 -4.79
C LEU A 45 -2.88 -2.60 -6.32
N ASP A 46 -3.55 -1.69 -7.01
CA ASP A 46 -3.40 -1.54 -8.46
C ASP A 46 -2.24 -0.60 -8.81
N CYS A 47 -1.97 0.37 -7.93
CA CYS A 47 -0.92 1.35 -8.13
C CYS A 47 -0.29 1.82 -6.81
N LEU A 48 1.03 1.91 -6.78
CA LEU A 48 1.83 2.52 -5.72
C LEU A 48 2.52 3.77 -6.29
N VAL A 49 2.25 4.91 -5.66
CA VAL A 49 2.89 6.20 -5.96
C VAL A 49 3.80 6.55 -4.79
N THR A 50 5.09 6.75 -5.05
CA THR A 50 6.09 7.05 -4.03
C THR A 50 7.17 7.99 -4.56
N GLU A 51 7.88 8.68 -3.68
CA GLU A 51 9.15 9.30 -4.04
C GLU A 51 10.22 8.25 -4.33
N ARG A 52 11.36 8.68 -4.90
CA ARG A 52 12.46 7.79 -5.29
C ARG A 52 12.94 6.96 -4.09
N PHE A 53 12.70 5.67 -4.17
CA PHE A 53 13.13 4.67 -3.20
C PHE A 53 13.86 3.56 -3.93
N VAL A 54 14.99 3.09 -3.38
CA VAL A 54 15.82 2.07 -4.02
C VAL A 54 15.68 0.77 -3.24
N ASP A 55 14.72 -0.05 -3.65
CA ASP A 55 14.55 -1.42 -3.15
C ASP A 55 14.24 -2.38 -4.31
N PRO A 56 15.25 -3.14 -4.76
CA PRO A 56 15.10 -4.11 -5.85
C PRO A 56 14.13 -5.26 -5.56
N LEU A 57 13.84 -5.55 -4.28
CA LEU A 57 12.88 -6.60 -3.91
C LEU A 57 11.46 -6.08 -4.05
N LEU A 58 11.21 -4.82 -3.68
CA LEU A 58 9.90 -4.19 -3.84
C LEU A 58 9.50 -4.11 -5.32
N GLU A 59 10.41 -3.71 -6.21
CA GLU A 59 10.12 -3.65 -7.66
C GLU A 59 9.73 -5.02 -8.23
N LYS A 60 10.41 -6.08 -7.80
CA LYS A 60 10.07 -7.46 -8.19
C LYS A 60 8.70 -7.87 -7.68
N GLU A 61 8.40 -7.54 -6.43
CA GLU A 61 7.11 -7.82 -5.80
C GLU A 61 5.96 -7.09 -6.53
N MET A 62 6.14 -5.80 -6.85
CA MET A 62 5.15 -5.02 -7.60
C MET A 62 4.90 -5.66 -8.97
N THR A 63 5.96 -6.06 -9.66
CA THR A 63 5.88 -6.73 -10.97
C THR A 63 5.16 -8.07 -10.87
N TRP A 64 5.45 -8.88 -9.85
CA TRP A 64 4.79 -10.17 -9.64
C TRP A 64 3.29 -10.04 -9.36
N HIS A 65 2.88 -8.94 -8.74
CA HIS A 65 1.49 -8.67 -8.40
C HIS A 65 0.76 -7.76 -9.41
N ASN A 66 1.38 -7.43 -10.55
CA ASN A 66 0.84 -6.48 -11.54
C ASN A 66 0.49 -5.10 -10.95
N VAL A 67 1.20 -4.67 -9.92
CA VAL A 67 1.04 -3.35 -9.31
C VAL A 67 1.82 -2.33 -10.14
N SER A 68 1.16 -1.25 -10.57
CA SER A 68 1.83 -0.14 -11.23
C SER A 68 2.65 0.66 -10.23
N LEU A 69 3.95 0.87 -10.49
CA LEU A 69 4.80 1.72 -9.65
C LEU A 69 5.04 3.06 -10.34
N GLN A 70 4.67 4.16 -9.68
CA GLN A 70 4.94 5.53 -10.14
C GLN A 70 5.88 6.24 -9.16
N ILE A 71 7.00 6.74 -9.70
CA ILE A 71 7.98 7.51 -8.92
C ILE A 71 7.77 8.99 -9.25
N ALA A 72 7.40 9.79 -8.23
CA ALA A 72 7.13 11.23 -8.36
C ALA A 72 8.14 12.08 -7.57
#